data_AF-A0A1N6P1A3-F1
#
_entry.id   AF-A0A1N6P1A3-F1
#
_cell.length_a   1.000
_cell.length_b   1.000
_cell.length_c   1.000
_cell.angle_alpha   90.00
_cell.angle_beta   90.00
_cell.angle_gamma   90.00
#
_symmetry.space_group_name_H-M   'P 1'
#
loop_
_entity.id
_entity.type
_entity.pdbx_description
1 polymer ?
#
loop_
_entity_poly.entity_id
_entity_poly.type
_entity_poly.pdbx_seq_one_letter_code
_entity_poly.pdbx_strand_id
1 'polypeptide(L)' 'MAYIREMLGELRAVAEAEGAGMLCYLLEMAYLEASDLQQGRRPSQETRHRDHAIGVAMQTPGKVKL' A
#
# COMPACT_ATOMS: atom_id res chain seq x y z
N MET A 1 -16.46 -10.95 2.16
CA MET A 1 -15.55 -9.79 2.06
C MET A 1 -15.46 -8.95 3.34
N ALA A 2 -16.38 -9.08 4.31
CA ALA A 2 -16.27 -8.36 5.60
C ALA A 2 -15.05 -8.80 6.45
N TYR A 3 -14.72 -10.10 6.43
CA TYR A 3 -13.61 -10.68 7.18
C TYR A 3 -12.24 -10.03 6.89
N ILE A 4 -12.00 -9.55 5.66
CA ILE A 4 -10.73 -8.88 5.30
C ILE A 4 -10.60 -7.54 6.03
N ARG A 5 -11.67 -6.75 6.10
CA ARG A 5 -11.66 -5.47 6.81
C ARG A 5 -11.50 -5.64 8.32
N GLU A 6 -12.14 -6.66 8.87
CA GLU A 6 -11.99 -7.02 10.28
C GLU A 6 -10.54 -7.38 10.60
N MET A 7 -9.92 -8.28 9.81
CA MET A 7 -8.50 -8.63 9.98
C MET A 7 -7.57 -7.41 9.82
N LEU A 8 -7.85 -6.51 8.88
CA LEU A 8 -7.06 -5.29 8.70
C LEU A 8 -7.16 -4.34 9.90
N GLY A 9 -8.34 -4.26 10.53
CA GLY A 9 -8.55 -3.51 11.77
C GLY A 9 -7.74 -4.08 12.94
N GLU A 10 -7.82 -5.39 13.14
CA GLU A 10 -7.04 -6.08 14.19
C GLU A 10 -5.53 -5.92 13.99
N LEU A 11 -5.04 -6.08 12.76
CA LEU A 11 -3.61 -5.91 12.45
C LEU A 11 -3.15 -4.47 12.66
N ARG A 12 -4.01 -3.47 12.40
CA ARG A 12 -3.69 -2.05 12.62
C ARG A 12 -3.54 -1.78 14.12
N ALA A 13 -4.41 -2.34 14.95
CA ALA A 13 -4.31 -2.23 16.41
C ALA A 13 -2.99 -2.84 16.94
N VAL A 14 -2.58 -4.01 16.41
CA VAL A 14 -1.28 -4.61 16.74
C VAL A 14 -0.11 -3.73 16.29
N ALA A 15 -0.16 -3.21 15.06
CA ALA A 15 0.89 -2.33 14.54
C ALA A 15 1.02 -1.01 15.32
N GLU A 16 -0.11 -0.45 15.77
CA GLU A 16 -0.14 0.73 16.64
C GLU A 16 0.51 0.44 18.00
N ALA A 17 0.20 -0.71 18.61
CA ALA A 17 0.79 -1.12 19.88
C ALA A 17 2.33 -1.29 19.79
N GLU A 18 2.84 -1.71 18.63
CA GLU A 18 4.27 -1.86 18.35
C GLU A 18 4.95 -0.56 17.87
N GLY A 19 4.21 0.56 17.76
CA GLY A 19 4.73 1.83 17.25
C GLY A 19 5.15 1.79 15.78
N ALA A 20 4.64 0.83 15.00
CA ALA A 20 5.02 0.58 13.62
C ALA A 20 4.26 1.50 12.65
N GLY A 21 4.53 2.82 12.71
CA GLY A 21 3.77 3.84 11.97
C GLY A 21 3.65 3.60 10.45
N MET A 22 4.72 3.14 9.80
CA MET A 22 4.67 2.81 8.36
C MET A 22 3.74 1.62 8.08
N LEU A 23 3.69 0.63 8.98
CA LEU A 23 2.78 -0.51 8.85
C LEU A 23 1.32 -0.08 9.08
N CYS A 24 1.06 0.78 10.07
CA CYS A 24 -0.27 1.35 10.30
C CYS A 24 -0.80 2.06 9.05
N TYR A 25 0.05 2.87 8.40
CA TYR A 25 -0.28 3.54 7.15
C TYR A 25 -0.67 2.55 6.04
N LEU A 26 0.14 1.50 5.83
CA LEU A 26 -0.15 0.49 4.81
C LEU A 26 -1.45 -0.27 5.07
N LEU A 27 -1.73 -0.60 6.34
CA LEU A 27 -2.96 -1.27 6.74
C LEU A 27 -4.19 -0.39 6.55
N GLU A 28 -4.08 0.91 6.84
CA GLU A 28 -5.14 1.89 6.60
C GLU A 28 -5.42 2.07 5.11
N MET A 29 -4.38 2.09 4.27
CA MET A 29 -4.55 2.13 2.81
C MET A 29 -5.20 0.88 2.25
N ALA A 30 -4.82 -0.31 2.75
CA ALA A 30 -5.45 -1.57 2.37
C ALA A 30 -6.93 -1.61 2.80
N TYR A 31 -7.27 -1.05 3.95
CA TYR A 31 -8.66 -0.98 4.44
C TYR A 31 -9.53 -0.11 3.52
N LEU A 32 -9.02 1.05 3.10
CA LEU A 32 -9.71 1.94 2.17
C LEU A 32 -9.91 1.28 0.80
N GLU A 33 -8.88 0.65 0.24
CA GLU A 33 -9.00 -0.04 -1.05
C GLU A 33 -9.96 -1.24 -0.99
N ALA A 34 -9.97 -2.00 0.11
CA ALA A 34 -10.94 -3.08 0.32
C ALA A 34 -12.38 -2.57 0.46
N SER A 35 -12.56 -1.36 0.99
CA SER A 35 -13.87 -0.70 1.10
C SER A 35 -14.36 -0.22 -0.27
N ASP A 36 -13.49 0.41 -1.06
CA ASP A 36 -13.77 0.87 -2.41
C ASP A 36 -14.11 -0.31 -3.35
N LEU A 37 -13.35 -1.40 -3.26
CA LEU A 37 -13.62 -2.66 -3.96
C LEU A 37 -15.00 -3.22 -3.63
N GLN A 38 -15.42 -3.18 -2.36
CA GLN A 38 -16.75 -3.65 -1.95
C GLN A 38 -17.86 -2.75 -2.49
N GLN A 39 -17.63 -1.44 -2.58
CA GLN A 39 -18.58 -0.49 -3.16
C GLN A 39 -18.61 -0.50 -4.70
N GLY A 40 -17.86 -1.40 -5.35
CA GLY A 40 -17.77 -1.47 -6.80
C GLY A 40 -16.95 -0.33 -7.42
N ARG A 41 -16.33 0.53 -6.60
CA ARG A 41 -15.33 1.51 -7.04
C ARG A 41 -14.01 0.79 -7.22
N ARG A 42 -13.85 0.13 -8.37
CA ARG A 42 -12.52 -0.27 -8.83
C ARG A 42 -11.73 1.02 -9.10
N PRO A 43 -10.49 1.16 -8.63
CA PRO A 43 -9.64 2.25 -9.09
C PRO A 43 -9.54 2.12 -10.61
N SER A 44 -10.12 3.09 -11.32
CA SER A 44 -9.98 3.17 -12.77
C SER A 44 -8.49 3.18 -13.08
N GLN A 45 -8.06 2.36 -14.03
CA GLN A 45 -6.65 2.23 -14.42
C GLN A 45 -6.00 3.56 -14.87
N GLU A 46 -6.79 4.62 -14.96
CA GLU A 46 -6.47 5.97 -15.39
C GLU A 46 -5.65 6.78 -14.37
N THR A 47 -5.62 6.41 -13.08
CA THR A 47 -4.83 7.15 -12.06
C THR A 47 -3.38 6.65 -11.92
N ARG A 48 -2.93 5.64 -12.69
CA ARG A 48 -1.52 5.17 -12.64
C ARG A 48 -0.50 6.15 -13.22
N HIS A 49 -0.92 7.27 -13.81
CA HIS A 49 0.01 8.20 -14.45
C HIS A 49 0.42 9.42 -13.60
N ARG A 50 -0.24 9.71 -12.47
CA ARG A 50 0.07 10.95 -11.71
C ARG A 50 1.05 10.80 -10.55
N ASP A 51 1.31 9.58 -10.05
CA ASP A 51 2.18 9.39 -8.88
C ASP A 51 3.53 8.75 -9.23
N HIS A 52 4.11 9.17 -10.37
CA HIS A 52 5.49 8.88 -10.80
C HIS A 52 6.57 9.43 -9.84
N ALA A 53 6.21 9.89 -8.64
CA ALA A 53 7.16 10.34 -7.62
C ALA A 53 7.77 9.18 -6.80
N ILE A 54 7.23 7.96 -6.89
CA ILE A 54 7.88 6.74 -6.32
C ILE A 54 8.76 6.06 -7.37
N GLY A 55 9.36 6.85 -8.26
CA GLY A 55 10.43 6.44 -9.16
C GLY A 55 11.80 6.56 -8.50
N VAL A 56 12.01 5.91 -7.35
CA VAL A 56 13.39 5.72 -6.85
C VAL A 56 14.05 4.66 -7.73
N ALA A 57 14.59 5.10 -8.86
CA ALA A 57 15.45 4.29 -9.71
C ALA A 57 16.74 3.96 -8.94
N MET A 58 16.78 2.81 -8.27
CA MET A 58 18.05 2.22 -7.83
C MET A 58 18.74 1.65 -9.08
N GLN A 59 19.65 2.42 -9.66
CA GLN A 59 20.56 1.90 -10.69
C GLN A 59 21.55 0.95 -10.00
N THR A 60 21.47 -0.34 -10.30
CA THR A 60 22.47 -1.34 -9.88
C THR A 60 23.80 -1.11 -10.61
N PRO A 61 24.95 -1.01 -9.93
CA PRO A 61 26.23 -0.73 -10.58
C PRO A 61 26.78 -2.00 -11.23
N GLY A 62 27.09 -1.95 -12.53
CA GLY A 62 27.76 -3.07 -13.17
C GLY A 62 28.04 -2.85 -14.66
N LYS A 63 29.20 -2.29 -14.97
CA LYS A 63 30.37 -2.98 -15.57
C LYS A 63 31.34 -1.91 -16.09
N VAL A 64 32.39 -1.62 -15.31
CA VAL A 64 33.59 -0.96 -15.84
C VAL A 64 34.30 -2.00 -16.72
N LYS A 65 34.40 -1.75 -18.02
CA LYS A 65 35.27 -2.51 -18.91
C LYS A 65 36.67 -1.86 -18.86
N LEU A 66 37.67 -2.69 -18.59
CA LEU A 66 39.10 -2.43 -18.80
C LEU A 66 39.40 -2.25 -20.30
#